data_AF-A8TRZ3-F1
#
_entry.id   AF-A8TRZ3-F1
#
_cell.length_a   1.000
_cell.length_b   1.000
_cell.length_c   1.000
_cell.angle_alpha   90.00
_cell.angle_beta   90.00
_cell.angle_gamma   90.00
#
_symmetry.space_group_name_H-M   'P 1'
#
loop_
_entity.id
_entity.type
_entity.pdbx_description
1 polymer ?
#
loop_
_entity_poly.entity_id
_entity_poly.type
_entity_poly.pdbx_seq_one_letter_code
_entity_poly.pdbx_strand_id
1 'polypeptide(L)' 'MPAHLAMYEVCHLVHPLHPVSQMFLDSFTRGDMTGDLFQRFFSLPNSHYIGLAECILNTLLPSTVG' A
#
# COMPACT_ATOMS: atom_id res chain seq x y z
N MET A 1 8.01 -17.08 0.03
CA MET A 1 8.56 -15.75 0.37
C MET A 1 7.44 -14.97 1.06
N PRO A 2 7.69 -14.24 2.15
CA PRO A 2 6.61 -13.49 2.81
C PRO A 2 6.06 -12.44 1.84
N ALA A 3 4.75 -12.38 1.69
CA ALA A 3 4.05 -11.46 0.76
C ALA A 3 4.51 -10.00 0.92
N HIS A 4 4.93 -9.66 2.14
CA HIS A 4 5.50 -8.37 2.49
C HIS A 4 6.75 -8.02 1.66
N LEU A 5 7.72 -8.93 1.51
CA LEU A 5 8.97 -8.65 0.78
C LEU A 5 8.75 -8.53 -0.74
N ALA A 6 7.82 -9.30 -1.30
CA ALA A 6 7.50 -9.22 -2.73
C ALA A 6 6.90 -7.86 -3.12
N MET A 7 6.10 -7.25 -2.24
CA MET A 7 5.48 -5.95 -2.48
C MET A 7 6.51 -4.81 -2.59
N TYR A 8 7.59 -4.83 -1.80
CA TYR A 8 8.63 -3.79 -1.85
C TYR A 8 9.39 -3.78 -3.17
N GLU A 9 9.63 -4.96 -3.76
CA GLU A 9 10.27 -5.09 -5.06
C GLU A 9 9.32 -4.69 -6.21
N VAL A 10 8.06 -5.16 -6.18
CA VAL A 10 7.08 -4.89 -7.24
C VAL A 10 6.71 -3.41 -7.32
N CYS A 11 6.55 -2.75 -6.18
CA CYS A 11 6.16 -1.34 -6.11
C CYS A 11 7.34 -0.37 -5.96
N HIS A 12 8.58 -0.86 -6.11
CA HIS A 12 9.81 -0.06 -6.05
C HIS A 12 9.83 0.91 -4.85
N LEU A 13 9.61 0.37 -3.63
CA LEU A 13 9.78 1.14 -2.41
C LEU A 13 11.27 1.36 -2.13
N VAL A 14 11.86 2.39 -2.75
CA VAL A 14 13.31 2.69 -2.65
C VAL A 14 13.67 3.40 -1.33
N HIS A 15 12.69 3.88 -0.57
CA HIS A 15 12.90 4.64 0.66
C HIS A 15 12.04 4.12 1.82
N PRO A 16 12.52 4.27 3.07
CA PRO A 16 11.69 4.03 4.23
C PRO A 16 10.43 4.90 4.12
N LEU A 17 9.27 4.27 4.22
CA LEU A 17 7.99 4.96 4.21
C LEU A 17 7.95 5.98 5.34
N HIS A 18 7.29 7.10 5.08
CA HIS A 18 6.92 8.01 6.16
C HIS A 18 6.15 7.23 7.25
N PRO A 19 6.43 7.43 8.56
CA PRO A 19 5.82 6.63 9.63
C PRO A 19 4.30 6.56 9.58
N VAL A 20 3.64 7.66 9.19
CA VAL A 20 2.18 7.71 9.00
C VAL A 20 1.72 6.81 7.85
N SER A 21 2.43 6.81 6.72
CA SER A 21 2.11 5.94 5.58
C SER A 21 2.37 4.47 5.92
N GLN A 22 3.40 4.17 6.73
CA GLN A 22 3.63 2.83 7.28
C GLN A 22 2.46 2.39 8.17
N MET A 23 1.96 3.25 9.07
CA MET A 23 0.78 2.93 9.90
C MET A 23 -0.46 2.60 9.07
N PHE A 24 -0.69 3.31 7.97
CA PHE A 24 -1.82 3.01 7.06
C PHE A 24 -1.62 1.70 6.31
N LEU A 25 -0.40 1.41 5.84
CA LEU A 25 -0.06 0.13 5.23
C LEU A 25 -0.26 -1.05 6.18
N ASP A 26 0.18 -0.90 7.43
CA ASP A 26 0.00 -1.93 8.44
C ASP A 26 -1.49 -2.15 8.76
N SER A 27 -2.29 -1.08 8.78
CA SER A 27 -3.74 -1.18 9.01
C SER A 27 -4.48 -1.82 7.83
N PHE A 28 -4.08 -1.49 6.60
CA PHE A 28 -4.63 -2.10 5.39
C PHE A 28 -4.29 -3.59 5.30
N THR A 29 -3.04 -3.97 5.56
CA THR A 29 -2.59 -5.37 5.52
C THR A 29 -3.18 -6.25 6.62
N ARG A 30 -3.60 -5.68 7.75
CA ARG A 30 -4.38 -6.37 8.79
C ARG A 30 -5.88 -6.48 8.47
N GLY A 31 -6.37 -5.78 7.45
CA GLY A 31 -7.80 -5.71 7.12
C GLY A 31 -8.60 -4.72 7.97
N ASP A 32 -7.93 -3.88 8.77
CA ASP A 32 -8.56 -2.83 9.59
C ASP A 32 -9.00 -1.62 8.74
N MET A 33 -8.54 -1.57 7.48
CA MET A 33 -8.77 -0.46 6.54
C MET A 33 -9.13 -1.00 5.16
N THR A 34 -10.14 -0.39 4.52
CA THR A 34 -10.53 -0.73 3.14
C THR A 34 -9.59 -0.12 2.12
N GLY A 35 -9.57 -0.65 0.89
CA GLY A 35 -8.72 -0.15 -0.19
C GLY A 35 -8.96 1.33 -0.51
N ASP A 36 -10.22 1.77 -0.54
CA ASP A 36 -10.58 3.17 -0.80
C ASP A 36 -10.05 4.13 0.27
N LEU A 37 -10.12 3.73 1.54
CA LEU A 37 -9.57 4.52 2.64
C LEU A 37 -8.04 4.53 2.59
N PHE A 38 -7.43 3.38 2.33
CA PHE A 38 -5.98 3.26 2.17
C PHE A 38 -5.47 4.18 1.05
N GLN A 39 -6.08 4.17 -0.14
CA GLN A 39 -5.66 5.01 -1.27
C GLN A 39 -5.67 6.50 -0.91
N ARG A 40 -6.71 6.94 -0.19
CA ARG A 40 -6.88 8.33 0.23
C ARG A 40 -5.85 8.73 1.28
N PHE A 41 -5.66 7.93 2.32
CA PHE A 41 -4.85 8.31 3.48
C PHE A 41 -3.35 8.07 3.31
N PHE A 42 -2.97 7.00 2.62
CA PHE A 42 -1.57 6.63 2.40
C PHE A 42 -0.79 7.73 1.67
N SER A 43 -1.49 8.45 0.78
CA SER A 43 -0.94 9.49 -0.09
C SER A 43 -0.94 10.90 0.52
N LEU A 44 -1.59 11.12 1.67
CA LEU A 44 -1.69 12.45 2.26
C LEU A 44 -0.35 13.04 2.70
N PRO A 45 0.56 12.27 3.33
CA PRO A 45 1.83 12.84 3.75
C PRO A 45 2.72 13.27 2.57
N ASN A 46 2.60 12.57 1.43
CA ASN A 46 3.37 12.85 0.21
C ASN A 46 2.57 12.45 -1.03
N SER A 47 2.31 13.39 -1.93
CA SER A 47 1.59 13.13 -3.19
C SER A 47 2.31 12.12 -4.11
N HIS A 48 3.63 11.96 -3.98
CA HIS A 48 4.39 10.92 -4.70
C HIS A 48 3.97 9.49 -4.31
N TYR A 49 3.23 9.31 -3.21
CA TYR A 49 2.73 8.02 -2.77
C TYR A 49 1.42 7.61 -3.45
N ILE A 50 0.80 8.44 -4.30
CA ILE A 50 -0.42 8.08 -5.03
C ILE A 50 -0.20 6.85 -5.92
N GLY A 51 0.81 6.88 -6.80
CA GLY A 51 1.14 5.74 -7.66
C GLY A 51 1.62 4.51 -6.87
N LEU A 52 2.22 4.74 -5.70
CA LEU A 52 2.62 3.67 -4.80
C LEU A 52 1.40 3.00 -4.14
N ALA A 53 0.40 3.78 -3.70
CA ALA A 53 -0.84 3.28 -3.15
C ALA A 53 -1.59 2.41 -4.17
N GLU A 54 -1.65 2.86 -5.42
CA GLU A 54 -2.28 2.13 -6.52
C GLU A 54 -1.55 0.80 -6.81
N CYS A 55 -0.21 0.82 -6.86
CA CYS A 55 0.56 -0.40 -7.03
C CYS A 55 0.30 -1.42 -5.90
N ILE A 56 0.29 -0.95 -4.64
CA ILE A 56 0.05 -1.78 -3.47
C ILE A 56 -1.36 -2.40 -3.54
N LEU A 57 -2.37 -1.58 -3.87
CA LEU A 57 -3.76 -2.05 -4.02
C LEU A 57 -3.88 -3.12 -5.10
N ASN A 58 -3.30 -2.91 -6.27
CA ASN A 58 -3.35 -3.87 -7.37
C ASN A 58 -2.57 -5.17 -7.08
N THR A 59 -1.57 -5.10 -6.19
CA THR A 59 -0.75 -6.27 -5.80
C THR A 59 -1.42 -7.08 -4.68
N LEU A 60 -2.04 -6.40 -3.71
CA LEU A 60 -2.58 -7.03 -2.50
C LEU A 60 -4.07 -7.34 -2.56
N LEU A 61 -4.85 -6.52 -3.29
CA LEU A 61 -6.22 -6.90 -3.59
C LEU A 61 -6.13 -7.87 -4.77
N PRO A 62 -6.47 -9.16 -4.59
CA PRO A 62 -6.69 -10.00 -5.74
C PRO A 62 -7.75 -9.28 -6.56
N SER A 63 -7.44 -9.00 -7.82
CA SER A 63 -8.48 -8.74 -8.79
C SER A 63 -9.41 -9.95 -8.72
N THR A 64 -10.51 -9.84 -7.98
CA THR A 64 -11.68 -10.69 -8.15
C THR A 64 -12.21 -10.35 -9.53
N VAL A 65 -11.53 -10.89 -10.54
CA VAL A 65 -12.10 -11.19 -11.84
C VAL A 65 -13.13 -12.26 -11.54
N GLY A 66 -14.39 -11.81 -11.45
CA GLY A 66 -15.53 -12.67 -11.80
C GLY A 66 -15.54 -12.94 -13.29
#